data_AF-A0A2H6FWT4-F1
#
_entry.id   AF-A0A2H6FWT4-F1
#
_cell.length_a   1.000
_cell.length_b   1.000
_cell.length_c   1.000
_cell.angle_alpha   90.00
_cell.angle_beta   90.00
_cell.angle_gamma   90.00
#
_symmetry.space_group_name_H-M   'P 1'
#
loop_
_entity.id
_entity.type
_entity.pdbx_description
1 polymer ?
#
loop_
_entity_poly.entity_id
_entity_poly.type
_entity_poly.pdbx_seq_one_letter_code
_entity_poly.pdbx_strand_id
1 'polypeptide(L)' 'MSVGLPVVASPVPSYKGSPALLAATKEEWLNYLKLLIVNPTEYLSLSQKGISFVKENFSLKKIGHMYIELFESL' A
#
# COMPACT_ATOMS: atom_id res chain seq x y z
N MET A 1 1.73 -3.81 4.20
CA MET A 1 2.10 -3.87 2.76
C MET A 1 3.42 -4.62 2.53
N SER A 2 4.59 -4.16 2.98
CA SER A 2 5.88 -4.82 2.69
C SER A 2 5.99 -6.28 3.18
N VAL A 3 5.36 -6.58 4.32
CA VAL A 3 5.33 -7.91 4.95
C VAL A 3 4.13 -8.77 4.52
N GLY A 4 3.42 -8.38 3.46
CA GLY A 4 2.27 -9.14 2.96
C GLY A 4 1.00 -9.00 3.80
N LEU A 5 0.90 -7.99 4.65
CA LEU A 5 -0.35 -7.63 5.32
C LEU A 5 -1.12 -6.59 4.48
N PRO A 6 -2.38 -6.85 4.10
CA PRO A 6 -3.27 -5.85 3.54
C PRO A 6 -3.46 -4.68 4.51
N VAL A 7 -3.69 -3.50 3.97
CA VAL A 7 -3.83 -2.27 4.76
C VAL A 7 -5.21 -1.69 4.53
N VAL A 8 -5.92 -1.42 5.62
CA VAL A 8 -7.08 -0.53 5.66
C VAL A 8 -6.60 0.78 6.28
N ALA A 9 -6.87 1.91 5.63
CA ALA A 9 -6.35 3.21 6.06
C ALA A 9 -7.33 4.34 5.76
N SER A 10 -7.16 5.48 6.45
CA SER A 10 -7.86 6.71 6.11
C SER A 10 -7.41 7.27 4.76
N PRO A 11 -8.27 8.00 4.02
CA PRO A 11 -7.95 8.53 2.70
C PRO A 11 -7.04 9.78 2.79
N VAL A 12 -5.78 9.58 3.15
CA VAL A 12 -4.75 10.63 3.15
C VAL A 12 -3.91 10.57 1.88
N PRO A 13 -3.31 11.71 1.43
CA PRO A 13 -2.61 11.77 0.14
C PRO A 13 -1.52 10.71 -0.05
N SER A 14 -0.80 10.33 1.00
CA SER A 14 0.29 9.34 0.95
C SER A 14 -0.17 7.92 0.56
N TYR A 15 -1.45 7.58 0.73
CA TYR A 15 -2.00 6.30 0.30
C TYR A 15 -2.69 6.33 -1.07
N LYS A 16 -2.78 7.51 -1.70
CA LYS A 16 -3.42 7.65 -3.02
C LYS A 16 -2.68 6.78 -4.05
N GLY A 17 -3.43 5.94 -4.76
CA GLY A 17 -2.88 5.01 -5.75
C GLY A 17 -2.14 3.81 -5.17
N SER A 18 -2.10 3.66 -3.83
CA SER A 18 -1.57 2.45 -3.19
C SER A 18 -2.61 1.32 -3.18
N PRO A 19 -2.20 0.05 -3.02
CA PRO A 19 -3.10 -1.08 -2.85
C PRO A 19 -3.90 -1.12 -1.53
N ALA A 20 -3.89 -0.05 -0.73
CA ALA A 20 -4.64 0.01 0.51
C ALA A 20 -6.14 0.20 0.25
N LEU A 21 -6.97 -0.41 1.09
CA LEU A 21 -8.41 -0.14 1.14
C LEU A 21 -8.64 1.16 1.91
N LEU A 22 -9.14 2.21 1.24
CA LEU A 22 -9.31 3.53 1.84
C LEU A 22 -10.71 3.67 2.43
N ALA A 23 -10.80 3.84 3.75
CA ALA A 23 -12.05 4.01 4.48
C ALA A 23 -12.15 5.41 5.10
N ALA A 24 -13.18 6.16 4.71
CA ALA A 24 -13.49 7.49 5.25
C ALA A 24 -14.46 7.42 6.45
N THR A 25 -15.25 6.35 6.55
CA THR A 25 -16.30 6.18 7.55
C THR A 25 -16.09 4.92 8.38
N LYS A 26 -16.66 4.91 9.60
CA LYS A 26 -16.64 3.73 10.48
C LYS A 26 -17.21 2.48 9.80
N GLU A 27 -18.23 2.65 8.97
CA GLU A 27 -18.89 1.54 8.29
C GLU A 27 -18.00 0.92 7.22
N GLU A 28 -17.28 1.73 6.44
CA GLU A 28 -16.27 1.24 5.48
C GLU A 28 -15.14 0.49 6.18
N TRP A 29 -14.64 1.00 7.31
CA TRP A 29 -13.64 0.30 8.13
C TRP A 29 -14.12 -1.10 8.51
N LEU A 30 -15.34 -1.22 9.04
CA LEU A 30 -15.93 -2.51 9.41
C LEU A 30 -16.12 -3.43 8.20
N ASN A 31 -16.57 -2.89 7.07
CA ASN A 31 -16.82 -3.66 5.86
C ASN A 31 -15.52 -4.21 5.27
N TYR A 32 -14.46 -3.42 5.20
CA TYR A 32 -13.16 -3.87 4.69
C TYR A 32 -12.48 -4.86 5.63
N LEU A 33 -12.56 -4.65 6.94
CA LEU A 33 -12.05 -5.64 7.91
C LEU A 33 -12.80 -6.97 7.78
N LYS A 34 -14.14 -6.94 7.67
CA LYS A 34 -14.93 -8.15 7.42
C LYS A 34 -14.53 -8.83 6.12
N LEU A 35 -14.42 -8.08 5.01
CA LEU A 35 -13.97 -8.58 3.71
C LEU A 35 -12.65 -9.34 3.82
N LEU A 36 -11.65 -8.77 4.49
CA LEU A 36 -10.33 -9.37 4.65
C LEU A 36 -10.35 -10.64 5.52
N ILE A 37 -11.27 -10.73 6.48
CA ILE A 37 -11.42 -11.92 7.35
C ILE A 37 -12.13 -13.06 6.61
N VAL A 38 -13.19 -12.75 5.86
CA VAL A 38 -14.06 -13.78 5.26
C VAL A 38 -13.66 -14.19 3.84
N ASN A 39 -12.84 -13.37 3.15
CA ASN A 39 -12.41 -13.63 1.79
C ASN A 39 -10.87 -13.79 1.71
N PRO A 40 -10.36 -15.02 1.90
CA PRO A 40 -8.91 -15.27 1.86
C PRO A 40 -8.29 -15.01 0.49
N THR A 41 -9.05 -15.15 -0.59
CA THR A 41 -8.56 -14.85 -1.95
C THR A 41 -8.29 -13.36 -2.12
N GLU A 42 -9.21 -12.51 -1.67
CA GLU A 42 -9.01 -11.06 -1.71
C GLU A 42 -7.86 -10.63 -0.80
N TYR A 43 -7.78 -11.21 0.40
CA TYR A 43 -6.65 -11.00 1.31
C TYR A 43 -5.31 -11.27 0.61
N LEU A 44 -5.15 -12.45 0.00
CA LEU A 44 -3.90 -12.84 -0.67
C LEU A 44 -3.60 -11.94 -1.88
N SER A 45 -4.62 -11.56 -2.64
CA SER A 45 -4.45 -10.62 -3.77
C SER A 45 -3.90 -9.28 -3.30
N LEU A 46 -4.49 -8.69 -2.26
CA LEU A 46 -4.04 -7.42 -1.69
C LEU A 46 -2.66 -7.52 -1.04
N SER A 47 -2.35 -8.64 -0.38
CA SER A 47 -1.02 -8.93 0.14
C SER A 47 0.04 -8.89 -0.96
N GLN A 48 -0.19 -9.59 -2.07
CA GLN A 48 0.76 -9.65 -3.19
C GLN A 48 0.91 -8.27 -3.86
N LYS A 49 -0.20 -7.60 -4.15
CA LYS A 49 -0.18 -6.23 -4.71
C LYS A 49 0.58 -5.26 -3.81
N GLY A 50 0.36 -5.33 -2.49
CA GLY A 50 1.05 -4.51 -1.50
C GLY A 50 2.55 -4.74 -1.46
N ILE A 51 3.00 -6.00 -1.56
CA ILE A 51 4.42 -6.34 -1.62
C ILE A 51 5.04 -5.77 -2.91
N SER A 52 4.42 -6.00 -4.06
CA SER A 52 4.93 -5.52 -5.35
C SER A 52 5.00 -4.00 -5.39
N PHE A 53 3.95 -3.31 -4.96
CA PHE A 53 3.91 -1.85 -4.89
C PHE A 53 5.08 -1.28 -4.06
N VAL A 54 5.37 -1.87 -2.90
CA VAL A 54 6.50 -1.43 -2.07
C VAL A 54 7.85 -1.70 -2.74
N LYS A 55 8.03 -2.86 -3.37
CA LYS A 55 9.27 -3.18 -4.09
C LYS A 55 9.55 -2.22 -5.24
N GLU A 56 8.51 -1.85 -5.98
CA GLU A 56 8.61 -0.98 -7.16
C GLU A 56 8.84 0.49 -6.79
N ASN A 57 8.19 0.97 -5.73
CA ASN A 57 8.15 2.41 -5.42
C ASN A 57 9.04 2.82 -4.24
N PHE A 58 9.29 1.92 -3.29
CA PHE A 58 9.96 2.24 -2.02
C PHE A 58 11.15 1.32 -1.71
N SER A 59 11.71 0.66 -2.72
CA SER A 59 12.95 -0.08 -2.54
C SER A 59 14.14 0.86 -2.33
N LEU A 60 15.16 0.37 -1.63
CA LEU A 60 16.43 1.10 -1.46
C LEU A 60 17.03 1.53 -2.81
N LYS A 61 16.91 0.67 -3.83
CA LYS A 61 17.35 0.99 -5.19
C LYS A 61 16.58 2.16 -5.79
N LYS A 62 15.24 2.15 -5.70
CA LYS A 62 14.39 3.22 -6.26
C LYS A 62 14.64 4.55 -5.56
N ILE A 63 14.59 4.57 -4.23
CA ILE A 63 14.79 5.79 -3.44
C ILE A 63 16.24 6.29 -3.57
N GLY A 64 17.23 5.40 -3.49
CA GLY A 64 18.63 5.76 -3.64
C GLY A 64 18.91 6.41 -4.99
N HIS A 65 18.33 5.90 -6.08
CA HIS A 65 18.45 6.50 -7.40
C HIS A 65 17.85 7.91 -7.46
N MET A 66 16.68 8.14 -6.85
CA MET A 66 16.07 9.47 -6.80
C MET A 66 16.94 10.50 -6.07
N TYR A 67 17.65 10.09 -5.01
CA TYR A 67 18.60 10.97 -4.33
C TYR A 67 19.82 11.29 -5.21
N ILE A 68 20.35 10.31 -5.95
CA ILE A 68 21.45 10.54 -6.89
C ILE A 68 21.02 11.56 -7.96
N GLU A 69 19.86 11.36 -8.60
CA GLU A 69 19.31 12.28 -9.60
C GLU A 69 19.15 13.70 -9.03
N LEU A 70 18.66 13.82 -7.78
CA LEU A 70 18.54 15.10 -7.11
C LEU A 70 19.91 15.79 -6.97
N PHE A 71 20.93 15.08 -6.48
CA PHE A 71 22.26 15.67 -6.30
C PHE A 71 22.99 15.97 -7.61
N GLU A 72 22.73 15.23 -8.68
CA GLU A 72 23.26 15.52 -10.02
C GLU A 72 22.57 16.72 -10.68
N SER A 73 21.35 17.07 -10.24
CA SER A 73 20.57 18.20 -10.76
C SER A 73 20.82 19.54 -10.05
N LEU A 74 21.61 19.54 -8.97
CA LEU A 74 21.98 20.71 -8.18
C LEU A 74 23.28 21.35 -8.69
#